data_AF-A0A8T3MZF6-F1
#
_entry.id   AF-A0A8T3MZF6-F1
#
_cell.length_a   1.000
_cell.length_b   1.000
_cell.length_c   1.000
_cell.angle_alpha   90.00
_cell.angle_beta   90.00
_cell.angle_gamma   90.00
#
_symmetry.space_group_name_H-M   'P 1'
#
loop_
_entity.id
_entity.type
_entity.pdbx_description
1 polymer ?
#
loop_
_entity_poly.entity_id
_entity_poly.type
_entity_poly.pdbx_seq_one_letter_code
_entity_poly.pdbx_strand_id
1 'polypeptide(L)'
;MPARRPRESFAERQARRAEIDDPAVVLEAAARFLEARSRSVAEVRRRLGRAGYRSELVDGAIVRLTELGMLDDEAFGRAWVE
;
A
#
# COMPACT_ATOMS: atom_id res chain seq x y z
N MET A 1 27.03 -23.66 15.40
CA MET A 1 25.64 -23.15 15.47
C MET A 1 25.51 -22.01 14.47
N PRO A 2 24.63 -22.05 13.46
CA PRO A 2 24.48 -20.89 12.59
C PRO A 2 23.78 -19.78 13.39
N ALA A 3 24.42 -18.62 13.46
CA ALA A 3 23.84 -17.43 14.07
C ALA A 3 22.52 -17.09 13.36
N ARG A 4 21.42 -17.00 14.13
CA ARG A 4 20.15 -16.51 13.61
C ARG A 4 20.40 -15.12 13.03
N ARG A 5 20.14 -14.93 11.73
CA ARG A 5 20.20 -13.59 11.13
C ARG A 5 19.37 -12.63 11.98
N PRO A 6 19.84 -11.39 12.24
CA PRO A 6 19.04 -10.40 12.93
C PRO A 6 17.69 -10.29 12.24
N ARG A 7 16.60 -10.32 13.03
CA ARG A 7 15.28 -10.04 12.47
C ARG A 7 15.34 -8.59 12.03
N GLU A 8 15.25 -8.36 10.73
CA GLU A 8 15.15 -7.01 10.17
C GLU A 8 14.11 -6.22 10.97
N SER A 9 14.55 -5.13 11.58
CA SER A 9 13.72 -4.26 12.38
C SER A 9 12.59 -3.70 11.51
N PHE A 10 11.49 -3.32 12.15
CA PHE A 10 10.37 -2.70 11.46
C PHE A 10 10.80 -1.41 10.72
N ALA A 11 11.78 -0.69 11.28
CA ALA A 11 12.36 0.51 10.69
C ALA A 11 13.15 0.21 9.40
N GLU A 12 14.01 -0.82 9.41
CA GLU A 12 14.76 -1.25 8.23
C GLU A 12 13.83 -1.70 7.09
N ARG A 13 12.76 -2.45 7.44
CA ARG A 13 11.73 -2.85 6.48
C ARG A 13 11.00 -1.67 5.85
N GLN A 14 10.71 -0.64 6.65
CA GLN A 14 10.10 0.59 6.13
C GLN A 14 11.07 1.34 5.23
N ALA A 15 12.33 1.52 5.64
CA ALA A 15 13.34 2.20 4.85
C ALA A 15 13.49 1.56 3.46
N ARG A 16 13.59 0.22 3.41
CA ARG A 16 13.66 -0.50 2.14
C ARG A 16 12.44 -0.28 1.24
N ARG A 17 11.24 -0.17 1.84
CA ARG A 17 10.00 0.07 1.08
C ARG A 17 9.81 1.53 0.70
N ALA A 18 10.44 2.46 1.43
CA ALA A 18 10.44 3.88 1.11
C ALA A 18 11.34 4.18 -0.10
N GLU A 19 12.37 3.36 -0.33
CA GLU A 19 13.21 3.41 -1.54
C GLU A 19 12.48 2.93 -2.80
N ILE A 20 11.33 2.25 -2.66
CA ILE A 20 10.55 1.81 -3.82
C ILE A 20 9.92 3.03 -4.49
N ASP A 21 10.24 3.20 -5.77
CA ASP A 21 9.71 4.24 -6.62
C ASP A 21 8.65 3.75 -7.61
N ASP A 22 8.64 2.46 -7.91
CA ASP A 22 7.72 1.84 -8.85
C ASP A 22 6.27 1.76 -8.29
N PRO A 23 5.30 2.45 -8.91
CA PRO A 23 3.89 2.36 -8.51
C PRO A 23 3.30 0.97 -8.72
N ALA A 24 3.79 0.17 -9.66
CA ALA A 24 3.29 -1.19 -9.92
C ALA A 24 3.50 -2.11 -8.72
N VAL A 25 4.63 -1.95 -8.01
CA VAL A 25 4.94 -2.73 -6.79
C VAL A 25 3.94 -2.41 -5.67
N VAL A 26 3.57 -1.15 -5.51
CA VAL A 26 2.61 -0.71 -4.49
C VAL A 26 1.20 -1.16 -4.84
N LEU A 27 0.83 -1.06 -6.12
CA LEU A 27 -0.44 -1.54 -6.65
C LEU A 27 -0.61 -3.05 -6.46
N GLU A 28 0.41 -3.84 -6.79
CA GLU A 28 0.38 -5.30 -6.61
C GLU A 28 0.28 -5.67 -5.12
N ALA A 29 1.01 -4.98 -4.25
CA ALA A 29 0.91 -5.19 -2.81
C ALA A 29 -0.49 -4.86 -2.25
N ALA A 30 -1.13 -3.83 -2.80
CA ALA A 30 -2.49 -3.44 -2.46
C ALA A 30 -3.51 -4.47 -2.98
N ALA A 31 -3.40 -4.90 -4.23
CA ALA A 31 -4.26 -5.92 -4.83
C ALA A 31 -4.22 -7.24 -4.05
N ARG A 32 -3.02 -7.74 -3.70
CA ARG A 32 -2.85 -8.93 -2.84
C ARG A 32 -3.52 -8.79 -1.48
N PHE A 33 -3.60 -7.58 -0.94
CA PHE A 33 -4.27 -7.34 0.34
C PHE A 33 -5.81 -7.40 0.20
N LEU A 34 -6.34 -7.03 -0.96
CA LEU A 34 -7.76 -7.09 -1.30
C LEU A 34 -8.24 -8.49 -1.65
N GLU A 35 -7.38 -9.36 -2.20
CA GLU A 35 -7.72 -10.76 -2.54
C GLU A 35 -8.30 -11.54 -1.34
N ALA A 36 -7.87 -11.21 -0.12
CA ALA A 36 -8.34 -11.91 1.09
C ALA A 36 -9.79 -11.56 1.47
N ARG A 37 -10.24 -10.33 1.17
CA ARG A 37 -11.61 -9.83 1.36
C ARG A 37 -11.68 -8.36 0.92
N SER A 38 -12.88 -7.87 0.66
CA SER A 38 -13.13 -6.43 0.47
C SER A 38 -12.59 -5.61 1.65
N ARG A 39 -11.95 -4.49 1.33
CA ARG A 39 -11.39 -3.52 2.28
C ARG A 39 -11.77 -2.11 1.84
N SER A 40 -11.80 -1.21 2.81
CA SER A 40 -11.94 0.22 2.56
C SER A 40 -10.63 0.86 2.09
N VAL A 41 -10.74 2.02 1.44
CA VAL A 41 -9.59 2.88 1.08
C VAL A 41 -8.73 3.19 2.31
N ALA A 42 -9.36 3.50 3.44
CA ALA A 42 -8.66 3.81 4.69
C ALA A 42 -7.86 2.62 5.23
N GLU A 43 -8.35 1.38 5.09
CA GLU A 43 -7.59 0.17 5.43
C GLU A 43 -6.38 -0.02 4.52
N VAL A 44 -6.53 0.16 3.21
CA VAL A 44 -5.43 0.05 2.24
C VAL A 44 -4.36 1.10 2.52
N ARG A 45 -4.75 2.37 2.69
CA ARG A 45 -3.82 3.47 3.02
C ARG A 45 -3.03 3.17 4.29
N ARG A 46 -3.71 2.78 5.38
CA ARG A 46 -3.05 2.41 6.64
C ARG A 46 -2.11 1.22 6.47
N ARG A 47 -2.51 0.20 5.70
CA ARG A 47 -1.74 -1.02 5.51
C ARG A 47 -0.45 -0.77 4.73
N LEU A 48 -0.51 0.04 3.67
CA LEU A 48 0.64 0.37 2.82
C LEU A 48 1.55 1.40 3.50
N GLY A 49 0.99 2.41 4.16
CA GLY A 49 1.76 3.37 4.96
C GLY A 49 2.51 2.71 6.11
N ARG A 50 1.86 1.80 6.87
CA ARG A 50 2.56 0.98 7.89
C ARG A 50 3.62 0.04 7.30
N ALA A 51 3.49 -0.31 6.02
CA ALA A 51 4.50 -1.07 5.33
C ALA A 51 5.73 -0.22 5.00
N GLY A 52 5.63 1.11 4.95
CA GLY A 52 6.72 2.03 4.61
C GLY A 52 6.72 2.48 3.15
N TYR A 53 5.64 2.25 2.40
CA TYR A 53 5.52 2.81 1.05
C TYR A 53 5.32 4.32 1.11
N ARG A 54 5.86 5.03 0.11
CA ARG A 54 5.72 6.48 -0.05
C ARG A 54 4.24 6.84 -0.26
N SER A 55 3.79 7.92 0.39
CA SER A 55 2.38 8.35 0.34
C SER A 55 1.87 8.57 -1.08
N GLU A 56 2.69 9.17 -1.94
CA GLU A 56 2.37 9.43 -3.36
C GLU A 56 2.03 8.15 -4.12
N LEU A 57 2.80 7.07 -3.92
CA LEU A 57 2.55 5.77 -4.55
C LEU A 57 1.34 5.06 -3.94
N VAL A 58 1.13 5.23 -2.63
CA VAL A 58 -0.04 4.68 -1.94
C VAL A 58 -1.32 5.30 -2.49
N ASP A 59 -1.33 6.62 -2.63
CA ASP A 59 -2.48 7.34 -3.16
C ASP A 59 -2.73 6.99 -4.63
N GLY A 60 -1.68 6.89 -5.46
CA GLY A 60 -1.80 6.41 -6.84
C GLY A 60 -2.35 4.98 -6.94
N ALA A 61 -1.93 4.08 -6.06
CA ALA A 61 -2.47 2.72 -5.99
C ALA A 61 -3.96 2.72 -5.59
N ILE A 62 -4.36 3.58 -4.65
CA ILE A 62 -5.76 3.74 -4.23
C ILE A 62 -6.62 4.26 -5.38
N VAL A 63 -6.18 5.31 -6.09
CA VAL A 63 -6.87 5.84 -7.27
C VAL A 63 -7.10 4.70 -8.26
N ARG A 64 -6.03 4.00 -8.62
CA ARG A 64 -6.09 2.93 -9.61
C ARG A 64 -7.02 1.79 -9.21
N LEU A 65 -6.99 1.35 -7.95
CA LEU A 65 -7.88 0.30 -7.46
C LEU A 65 -9.33 0.74 -7.40
N THR A 66 -9.58 2.02 -7.13
CA THR A 66 -10.93 2.61 -7.16
C THR A 66 -11.46 2.66 -8.59
N GLU A 67 -10.65 3.10 -9.56
CA GLU A 67 -11.01 3.06 -11.01
C GLU A 67 -11.35 1.65 -11.50
N LEU A 68 -10.66 0.64 -10.97
CA LEU A 68 -10.90 -0.76 -11.30
C LEU A 68 -12.12 -1.36 -10.56
N GLY A 69 -12.81 -0.58 -9.73
CA GLY A 69 -13.94 -1.06 -8.92
C GLY A 69 -13.55 -2.05 -7.82
N MET A 70 -12.25 -2.12 -7.47
CA MET A 70 -11.74 -2.99 -6.41
C MET A 70 -11.85 -2.36 -5.02
N LEU A 71 -12.07 -1.04 -4.96
CA LEU A 71 -12.34 -0.27 -3.75
C LEU A 71 -13.65 0.51 -3.93
N ASP A 72 -14.51 0.44 -2.92
CA ASP A 72 -15.91 0.87 -2.99
C ASP A 72 -16.19 1.97 -1.94
N ASP A 73 -15.36 3.02 -1.95
CA ASP A 73 -15.49 4.13 -1.00
C ASP A 73 -15.92 5.41 -1.73
N GLU A 74 -17.19 5.79 -1.53
CA GLU A 74 -17.78 7.02 -2.07
C GLU A 74 -17.06 8.30 -1.60
N ALA A 75 -16.30 8.24 -0.49
CA ALA A 75 -15.62 9.42 0.05
C ALA A 75 -14.35 9.79 -0.74
N PHE A 76 -13.72 8.86 -1.45
CA PHE A 76 -12.47 9.14 -2.17
C PHE A 76 -12.70 9.88 -3.48
N GLY A 77 -13.82 9.61 -4.17
CA GLY A 77 -14.15 10.20 -5.47
C GLY A 77 -14.29 11.73 -5.49
N ARG A 78 -14.38 12.39 -4.33
CA ARG A 78 -14.45 13.86 -4.22
C ARG A 78 -13.09 14.55 -4.10
N ALA A 79 -12.03 13.83 -3.76
CA ALA A 79 -10.72 14.42 -3.44
C ALA A 79 -9.70 14.36 -4.60
N TRP A 80 -10.02 13.67 -5.71
CA TRP A 80 -9.11 13.41 -6.83
C TRP A 80 -9.64 13.88 -8.20
N VAL A 81 -10.56 14.84 -8.20
CA VAL A 81 -11.20 15.40 -9.42
C VAL A 81 -10.69 16.82 -9.74
N GLU A 82 -9.52 17.24 -9.25
CA GLU A 82 -8.94 18.56 -9.56
C GLU A 82 -7.50 18.48 -10.06
#